data_AF-N6TRQ5-F1
#
_entry.id   AF-N6TRQ5-F1
#
_cell.length_a   1.000
_cell.length_b   1.000
_cell.length_c   1.000
_cell.angle_alpha   90.00
_cell.angle_beta   90.00
_cell.angle_gamma   90.00
#
_symmetry.space_group_name_H-M   'P 1'
#
loop_
_entity.id
_entity.type
_entity.pdbx_description
1 polymer ?
#
loop_
_entity_poly.entity_id
_entity_poly.type
_entity_poly.pdbx_seq_one_letter_code
_entity_poly.pdbx_strand_id
1 'polypeptide(L)'
;MNSLNTFIDHFSFSGLDSSSCSQCLYLFKRLAQEGRTIVCTIHQPSALLFEMFDKLYALSAGKCIYDGPSTQLVPYFNNFNVKCPPYHNPADFLMEVAMGDHGVDLNQLAAAVQQQQLIERTNPTKDKDLPLKDVPMILNSDTPSISPAPVIMQFFLLYKRNLLQTRRNWVSFSAIYTEEWEQTPIKF
;
A
#
# COMPACT_ATOMS: atom_id res chain seq x y z
N MET A 1 -19.56 -4.75 -5.74
CA MET A 1 -18.20 -5.11 -5.28
C MET A 1 -18.21 -5.04 -3.77
N ASN A 2 -18.12 -6.17 -3.08
CA ASN A 2 -18.22 -6.23 -1.62
C ASN A 2 -16.92 -5.68 -1.02
N SER A 3 -16.99 -4.51 -0.38
CA SER A 3 -15.85 -3.78 0.21
C SER A 3 -15.16 -4.50 1.39
N LEU A 4 -15.59 -5.71 1.75
CA LEU A 4 -15.11 -6.45 2.94
C LEU A 4 -13.76 -7.17 2.73
N ASN A 5 -13.32 -7.35 1.48
CA ASN A 5 -12.11 -8.14 1.18
C ASN A 5 -10.95 -7.32 0.59
N THR A 6 -11.10 -6.01 0.37
CA THR A 6 -10.03 -5.18 -0.20
C THR A 6 -9.43 -4.29 0.89
N PHE A 7 -8.19 -4.58 1.28
CA PHE A 7 -7.41 -3.71 2.16
C PHE A 7 -6.55 -2.80 1.28
N ILE A 8 -6.88 -1.52 1.26
CA ILE A 8 -6.06 -0.48 0.62
C ILE A 8 -5.26 0.16 1.75
N ASP A 9 -3.96 -0.15 1.82
CA ASP A 9 -3.06 0.50 2.76
C ASP A 9 -2.13 1.42 1.99
N HIS A 10 -2.14 2.70 2.36
CA HIS A 10 -1.16 3.67 1.88
C HIS A 10 0.11 3.51 2.72
N PHE A 11 0.80 2.38 2.50
CA PHE A 11 1.98 2.05 3.27
C PHE A 11 3.23 2.74 2.68
N SER A 12 3.61 3.86 3.28
CA SER A 12 4.89 4.51 2.95
C SER A 12 6.04 3.77 3.64
N PHE A 13 6.69 2.87 2.91
CA PHE A 13 7.90 2.16 3.35
C PHE A 13 9.10 3.08 3.66
N SER A 14 8.97 4.39 3.43
CA SER A 14 10.01 5.41 3.62
C SER A 14 10.48 5.61 5.07
N GLY A 15 9.81 5.02 6.07
CA GLY A 15 10.15 5.16 7.49
C GLY A 15 10.52 3.85 8.19
N LEU A 16 10.53 2.72 7.48
CA LEU A 16 10.89 1.42 8.04
C LEU A 16 12.30 1.01 7.62
N ASP A 17 13.00 0.30 8.51
CA ASP A 17 14.18 -0.45 8.11
C ASP A 17 13.81 -1.57 7.13
N SER A 18 14.78 -1.99 6.31
CA SER A 18 14.58 -3.00 5.26
C SER A 18 14.04 -4.34 5.79
N SER A 19 14.35 -4.68 7.04
CA SER A 19 13.91 -5.92 7.67
C SER A 19 12.43 -5.85 8.09
N SER A 20 12.00 -4.75 8.71
CA SER A 20 10.61 -4.49 9.07
C SER A 20 9.72 -4.42 7.83
N CYS A 21 10.21 -3.77 6.77
CA CYS A 21 9.52 -3.70 5.48
C CYS A 21 9.25 -5.10 4.89
N SER A 22 10.27 -5.96 4.90
CA SER A 22 10.15 -7.35 4.41
C SER A 22 9.16 -8.17 5.25
N GLN A 23 9.13 -7.96 6.57
CA GLN A 23 8.16 -8.60 7.46
C GLN A 23 6.72 -8.14 7.16
N CYS A 24 6.50 -6.86 6.94
CA CYS A 24 5.20 -6.32 6.54
C CYS A 24 4.72 -6.95 5.22
N LEU A 25 5.58 -7.05 4.20
CA LEU A 25 5.21 -7.71 2.94
C LEU A 25 4.90 -9.19 3.11
N TYR A 26 5.62 -9.89 3.98
CA TYR A 26 5.30 -11.29 4.29
C TYR A 26 3.91 -11.43 4.91
N LEU A 27 3.53 -10.53 5.81
CA LEU A 27 2.18 -10.49 6.39
C LEU A 27 1.13 -10.19 5.32
N PHE A 28 1.38 -9.23 4.43
CA PHE A 28 0.48 -8.95 3.31
C PHE A 28 0.32 -10.18 2.42
N LYS A 29 1.40 -10.89 2.09
CA LYS A 29 1.33 -12.11 1.29
C LYS A 29 0.49 -13.19 1.96
N ARG A 30 0.59 -13.35 3.28
CA ARG A 30 -0.26 -14.28 4.05
C ARG A 30 -1.73 -13.87 4.03
N LEU A 31 -2.01 -12.59 4.27
CA LEU A 31 -3.38 -12.06 4.19
C LEU A 31 -3.96 -12.21 2.78
N ALA A 32 -3.14 -12.07 1.75
CA ALA A 32 -3.55 -12.30 0.38
C ALA A 32 -3.92 -13.77 0.12
N GLN A 33 -3.14 -14.71 0.67
CA GLN A 33 -3.43 -16.15 0.62
C GLN A 33 -4.70 -16.53 1.41
N GLU A 34 -5.09 -15.75 2.41
CA GLU A 34 -6.35 -15.90 3.14
C GLU A 34 -7.59 -15.39 2.36
N GLY A 35 -7.42 -14.94 1.12
CA GLY A 35 -8.50 -14.48 0.26
C GLY A 35 -8.80 -12.97 0.34
N ARG A 36 -7.87 -12.19 0.88
CA ARG A 36 -7.96 -10.72 0.88
C ARG A 36 -7.20 -10.14 -0.31
N THR A 37 -7.74 -9.11 -0.95
CA THR A 37 -7.02 -8.33 -1.96
C THR A 37 -6.29 -7.19 -1.27
N ILE A 38 -4.99 -7.07 -1.51
CA ILE A 38 -4.17 -6.00 -0.93
C ILE A 38 -3.67 -5.11 -2.06
N VAL A 39 -3.93 -3.82 -1.93
CA VAL A 39 -3.44 -2.80 -2.84
C VAL A 39 -2.60 -1.83 -2.02
N CYS A 40 -1.36 -1.62 -2.42
CA CYS A 40 -0.46 -0.67 -1.79
C CYS A 40 0.21 0.20 -2.85
N THR A 41 0.62 1.40 -2.44
CA THR A 41 1.39 2.34 -3.27
C THR A 41 2.78 2.47 -2.69
N ILE A 42 3.80 2.35 -3.53
CA ILE A 42 5.19 2.31 -3.10
C ILE A 42 5.95 3.40 -3.85
N HIS A 43 6.60 4.28 -3.11
CA HIS A 43 7.33 5.42 -3.68
C HIS A 43 8.78 5.08 -4.07
N GLN A 44 9.35 4.00 -3.52
CA GLN A 44 10.73 3.59 -3.82
C GLN A 44 10.95 2.13 -3.40
N PRO A 45 10.55 1.14 -4.24
CA PRO A 45 10.74 -0.26 -3.89
C PRO A 45 12.21 -0.65 -4.04
N SER A 46 12.76 -1.31 -3.03
CA SER A 46 14.00 -2.07 -3.20
C SER A 46 13.77 -3.26 -4.14
N ALA A 47 14.82 -3.71 -4.85
CA ALA A 47 14.79 -4.89 -5.73
C ALA A 47 14.12 -6.11 -5.07
N LEU A 48 14.44 -6.36 -3.79
CA LEU A 48 13.89 -7.48 -3.03
C LEU A 48 12.36 -7.39 -2.90
N LEU A 49 11.84 -6.19 -2.65
CA LEU A 49 10.40 -5.96 -2.49
C LEU A 49 9.68 -6.11 -3.82
N PHE A 50 10.30 -5.61 -4.89
CA PHE A 50 9.77 -5.66 -6.25
C PHE A 50 9.45 -7.09 -6.70
N GLU A 51 10.33 -8.05 -6.38
CA GLU A 51 10.14 -9.47 -6.69
C GLU A 51 9.03 -10.14 -5.87
N MET A 52 8.65 -9.58 -4.72
CA MET A 52 7.62 -10.16 -3.86
C MET A 52 6.20 -9.93 -4.36
N PHE A 53 5.99 -8.94 -5.25
CA PHE A 53 4.69 -8.59 -5.80
C PHE A 53 4.28 -9.50 -6.95
N ASP A 54 3.04 -10.00 -6.87
CA ASP A 54 2.46 -10.86 -7.91
C ASP A 54 2.08 -10.05 -9.16
N LYS A 55 1.58 -8.82 -8.98
CA LYS A 55 1.17 -7.91 -10.05
C LYS A 55 1.59 -6.48 -9.73
N LEU A 56 2.11 -5.78 -10.74
CA LEU A 56 2.53 -4.39 -10.68
C LEU A 56 1.61 -3.54 -11.55
N TYR A 57 1.35 -2.33 -11.05
CA TYR A 57 0.59 -1.31 -11.75
C TYR A 57 1.35 0.00 -11.67
N ALA A 58 1.94 0.42 -12.78
CA ALA A 58 2.79 1.61 -12.84
C ALA A 58 2.05 2.76 -13.53
N LEU A 59 2.19 3.95 -12.93
CA LEU A 59 1.57 5.18 -13.41
C LEU A 59 2.65 6.23 -13.70
N SER A 60 2.54 6.93 -14.82
CA SER A 60 3.29 8.15 -15.11
C SER A 60 2.36 9.22 -15.64
N ALA A 61 2.47 10.45 -15.12
CA ALA A 61 1.63 11.60 -15.48
C ALA A 61 0.12 11.29 -15.53
N GLY A 62 -0.38 10.45 -14.61
CA GLY A 62 -1.79 10.04 -14.55
C GLY A 62 -2.22 8.97 -15.56
N LYS A 63 -1.30 8.43 -16.36
CA LYS A 63 -1.54 7.35 -17.31
C LYS A 63 -0.86 6.06 -16.85
N CYS A 64 -1.48 4.92 -17.09
CA CYS A 64 -0.87 3.62 -16.82
C CYS A 64 0.15 3.30 -17.90
N ILE A 65 1.40 3.04 -17.51
CA ILE A 65 2.50 2.72 -18.43
C ILE A 65 2.85 1.23 -18.41
N TYR A 66 2.44 0.52 -17.36
CA TYR A 66 2.64 -0.92 -17.20
C TYR A 66 1.56 -1.53 -16.29
N ASP A 67 0.99 -2.65 -16.72
CA ASP A 67 0.01 -3.44 -15.97
C ASP A 67 0.32 -4.93 -16.18
N GLY A 68 0.93 -5.60 -15.20
CA GLY A 68 1.39 -6.97 -15.38
C GLY A 68 2.24 -7.51 -14.25
N PRO A 69 2.68 -8.78 -14.31
CA PRO A 69 3.51 -9.38 -13.27
C PRO A 69 4.92 -8.77 -13.22
N SER A 70 5.57 -8.78 -12.06
CA SER A 70 6.92 -8.22 -11.87
C SER A 70 7.97 -8.82 -12.80
N THR A 71 7.85 -10.10 -13.12
CA THR A 71 8.78 -10.84 -14.00
C THR A 71 8.72 -10.44 -15.48
N GLN A 72 7.58 -9.92 -15.96
CA GLN A 72 7.40 -9.54 -17.36
C GLN A 72 7.79 -8.08 -17.64
N LEU A 73 8.19 -7.33 -16.61
CA LEU A 73 8.48 -5.90 -16.72
C LEU A 73 9.65 -5.62 -17.67
N VAL A 74 10.79 -6.29 -17.49
CA VAL A 74 11.98 -6.10 -18.33
C VAL A 74 11.72 -6.52 -19.79
N PRO A 75 11.14 -7.70 -20.07
CA PRO A 75 10.74 -8.07 -21.44
C PRO A 75 9.77 -7.07 -22.09
N TYR A 76 8.81 -6.55 -21.33
CA TYR A 76 7.84 -5.58 -21.83
C TYR A 76 8.53 -4.30 -22.33
N PHE A 77 9.38 -3.70 -21.50
CA PHE A 77 10.12 -2.48 -21.89
C PHE A 77 11.12 -2.73 -23.02
N ASN A 78 11.70 -3.93 -23.10
CA ASN A 78 12.58 -4.31 -24.21
C ASN A 78 11.87 -4.28 -25.58
N ASN A 79 10.54 -4.53 -25.62
CA ASN A 79 9.75 -4.41 -26.86
C ASN A 79 9.58 -2.96 -27.32
N PHE A 80 9.77 -1.98 -26.43
CA PHE A 80 9.74 -0.54 -26.74
C PHE A 80 11.16 0.04 -26.88
N ASN A 81 12.14 -0.82 -27.20
CA ASN A 81 13.56 -0.47 -27.36
C ASN A 81 14.25 0.05 -26.08
N VAL A 82 13.65 -0.18 -24.90
CA VAL A 82 14.23 0.23 -23.62
C VAL A 82 14.89 -0.97 -22.97
N LYS A 83 16.22 -0.99 -22.96
CA LYS A 83 16.98 -2.11 -22.40
C LYS A 83 17.43 -1.79 -20.98
N CYS A 84 16.99 -2.63 -20.04
CA CYS A 84 17.51 -2.62 -18.69
C CYS A 84 18.89 -3.31 -18.64
N PRO A 85 19.95 -2.65 -18.13
CA PRO A 85 21.23 -3.30 -17.87
C PRO A 85 21.11 -4.43 -16.84
N PRO A 86 21.90 -5.51 -16.94
CA PRO A 86 21.76 -6.69 -16.06
C PRO A 86 22.12 -6.42 -14.59
N TYR A 87 22.85 -5.34 -14.31
CA TYR A 87 23.23 -4.92 -12.95
C TYR A 87 22.33 -3.82 -12.39
N HIS A 88 21.30 -3.43 -13.14
CA HIS A 88 20.39 -2.36 -12.75
C HIS A 88 19.14 -2.98 -12.12
N ASN A 89 18.63 -2.33 -11.06
CA ASN A 89 17.48 -2.80 -10.33
C ASN A 89 16.21 -2.57 -11.18
N PRO A 90 15.40 -3.61 -11.47
CA PRO A 90 14.19 -3.45 -12.29
C PRO A 90 13.19 -2.45 -11.70
N ALA A 91 13.17 -2.28 -10.37
CA ALA A 91 12.33 -1.29 -9.71
C ALA A 91 12.79 0.15 -10.02
N ASP A 92 14.10 0.40 -9.96
CA ASP A 92 14.67 1.72 -10.28
C ASP A 92 14.52 2.01 -11.77
N PHE A 93 14.72 0.99 -12.62
CA PHE A 93 14.53 1.11 -14.07
C PHE A 93 13.09 1.52 -14.42
N LEU A 94 12.09 0.90 -13.79
CA LEU A 94 10.69 1.30 -13.96
C LEU A 94 10.47 2.77 -13.59
N MET A 95 11.07 3.23 -12.49
CA MET A 95 10.92 4.61 -12.03
C MET A 95 11.60 5.59 -12.98
N GLU A 96 12.81 5.30 -13.45
CA GLU A 96 13.52 6.11 -14.46
C GLU A 96 12.71 6.23 -15.77
N VAL A 97 12.14 5.11 -16.22
CA VAL A 97 11.24 5.12 -17.38
C VAL A 97 10.01 5.98 -17.10
N ALA A 98 9.37 5.83 -15.94
CA ALA A 98 8.22 6.64 -15.55
C ALA A 98 8.54 8.14 -15.47
N MET A 99 9.77 8.51 -15.14
CA MET A 99 10.26 9.89 -15.13
C MET A 99 10.64 10.41 -16.53
N GLY A 100 10.75 9.54 -17.53
CA GLY A 100 11.10 9.88 -18.91
C GLY A 100 12.60 9.96 -19.18
N ASP A 101 13.45 9.44 -18.28
CA ASP A 101 14.92 9.54 -18.39
C ASP A 101 15.48 8.77 -19.61
N HIS A 102 14.77 7.71 -20.00
CA HIS A 102 15.14 6.85 -21.14
C HIS A 102 14.67 7.38 -22.52
N GLY A 103 14.08 8.59 -22.58
CA GLY A 103 13.63 9.19 -23.85
C GLY A 103 12.47 8.47 -24.55
N VAL A 104 11.71 7.67 -23.80
CA VAL A 104 10.63 6.82 -24.31
C VAL A 104 9.34 7.62 -24.39
N ASP A 105 8.55 7.41 -25.46
CA ASP A 105 7.21 7.99 -25.52
C ASP A 105 6.26 7.27 -24.57
N LEU A 106 6.06 7.86 -23.39
CA LEU A 106 5.14 7.40 -22.35
C LEU A 106 3.70 7.28 -22.86
N ASN A 107 3.32 8.05 -23.87
CA ASN A 107 1.98 7.96 -24.46
C ASN A 107 1.81 6.67 -25.26
N GLN A 108 2.86 6.23 -25.95
CA GLN A 108 2.86 4.96 -26.68
C GLN A 108 2.76 3.77 -25.73
N LEU A 109 3.51 3.80 -24.62
CA LEU A 109 3.42 2.80 -23.56
C LEU A 109 2.00 2.76 -22.97
N ALA A 110 1.43 3.93 -22.67
CA ALA A 110 0.08 4.00 -22.12
C ALA A 110 -1.00 3.52 -23.10
N ALA A 111 -0.86 3.83 -24.38
CA ALA A 111 -1.77 3.34 -25.41
C ALA A 111 -1.68 1.81 -25.54
N ALA A 112 -0.49 1.24 -25.46
CA ALA A 112 -0.31 -0.21 -25.49
C ALA A 112 -0.99 -0.91 -24.31
N VAL A 113 -0.84 -0.40 -23.09
CA VAL A 113 -1.53 -0.94 -21.90
C VAL A 113 -3.05 -0.82 -22.04
N GLN A 114 -3.55 0.33 -22.48
CA GLN A 114 -4.99 0.51 -22.70
C GLN A 114 -5.55 -0.49 -23.71
N GLN A 115 -4.82 -0.75 -24.81
CA GLN A 115 -5.22 -1.76 -25.78
C GLN A 115 -5.23 -3.16 -25.18
N GLN A 116 -4.20 -3.53 -24.40
CA GLN A 116 -4.15 -4.81 -23.71
C GLN A 116 -5.35 -5.00 -22.76
N GLN A 117 -5.67 -3.99 -21.94
CA GLN A 117 -6.82 -4.01 -21.04
C GLN A 117 -8.16 -4.11 -21.78
N LEU A 118 -8.29 -3.47 -22.95
CA LEU A 118 -9.49 -3.60 -23.77
C LEU A 118 -9.63 -5.02 -24.31
N ILE A 119 -8.55 -5.63 -24.79
CA ILE A 119 -8.53 -7.01 -25.28
C ILE A 119 -8.92 -7.98 -24.17
N GLU A 120 -8.36 -7.81 -22.96
CA GLU A 120 -8.71 -8.59 -21.78
C GLU A 120 -10.18 -8.45 -21.38
N ARG A 121 -10.75 -7.24 -21.48
CA ARG A 121 -12.19 -7.01 -21.24
C ARG A 121 -13.08 -7.68 -22.28
N THR A 122 -12.65 -7.74 -23.53
CA THR A 122 -13.43 -8.36 -24.63
C THR A 122 -13.30 -9.88 -24.70
N ASN A 123 -12.24 -10.46 -24.13
CA ASN A 123 -12.02 -11.90 -24.09
C ASN A 123 -12.08 -12.41 -22.64
N PRO A 124 -13.26 -12.83 -22.13
CA PRO A 124 -13.40 -13.37 -20.77
C PRO A 124 -12.79 -14.77 -20.57
N THR A 125 -11.76 -15.14 -21.34
CA THR A 125 -11.14 -16.46 -21.33
C THR A 125 -9.62 -16.32 -21.29
N LYS A 126 -9.06 -16.20 -20.08
CA LYS A 126 -7.81 -16.87 -19.65
C LYS A 126 -7.32 -16.62 -18.21
N ASP A 127 -8.12 -16.08 -17.29
CA ASP A 127 -7.80 -16.16 -15.85
C ASP A 127 -8.55 -17.33 -15.20
N LYS A 128 -8.03 -18.55 -15.38
CA LYS A 128 -8.43 -19.72 -14.59
C LYS A 128 -7.33 -20.26 -13.66
N ASP A 129 -6.14 -19.67 -13.63
CA ASP A 129 -5.04 -20.21 -12.82
C ASP A 129 -4.37 -19.16 -11.90
N LEU A 130 -5.16 -18.30 -11.25
CA LEU A 130 -5.07 -18.35 -9.79
C LEU A 130 -6.21 -19.27 -9.40
N PRO A 131 -5.97 -20.40 -8.70
CA PRO A 131 -7.08 -20.98 -7.98
C PRO A 131 -7.54 -19.87 -7.04
N LEU A 132 -8.68 -19.26 -7.37
CA LEU A 132 -9.77 -19.31 -6.42
C LEU A 132 -9.83 -20.78 -6.02
N LYS A 133 -8.98 -21.19 -5.06
CA LYS A 133 -9.38 -22.23 -4.15
C LYS A 133 -10.77 -21.76 -3.80
N ASP A 134 -11.74 -22.62 -4.00
CA ASP A 134 -12.96 -22.58 -3.23
C ASP A 134 -12.50 -22.67 -1.76
N VAL A 135 -11.88 -21.60 -1.26
CA VAL A 135 -11.87 -21.23 0.12
C VAL A 135 -13.35 -21.14 0.33
N PRO A 136 -13.97 -22.08 1.07
CA PRO A 136 -15.37 -21.96 1.37
C PRO A 136 -15.51 -20.50 1.79
N MET A 137 -16.37 -19.73 1.10
CA MET A 137 -16.77 -18.45 1.63
C MET A 137 -17.23 -18.82 3.03
N ILE A 138 -16.39 -18.52 4.03
CA ILE A 138 -16.79 -18.57 5.40
C ILE A 138 -17.71 -17.36 5.51
N LEU A 139 -18.91 -17.55 4.96
CA LEU A 139 -20.15 -16.94 5.35
C LEU A 139 -20.42 -17.45 6.77
N ASN A 140 -19.48 -17.17 7.69
CA ASN A 140 -19.86 -16.97 9.06
C ASN A 140 -20.61 -15.63 9.02
N SER A 141 -21.91 -15.74 8.73
CA SER A 141 -22.93 -14.77 9.08
C SER A 141 -22.94 -14.43 10.58
N ASP A 142 -22.09 -15.08 11.37
CA ASP A 142 -21.89 -14.88 12.79
C ASP A 142 -20.62 -14.07 13.09
N THR A 143 -20.23 -13.13 12.22
CA THR A 143 -19.54 -11.97 12.77
C THR A 143 -20.60 -11.21 13.55
N PRO A 144 -20.52 -11.09 14.89
CA PRO A 144 -21.46 -10.24 15.59
C PRO A 144 -21.36 -8.88 14.90
N SER A 145 -22.48 -8.39 14.39
CA SER A 145 -22.59 -6.98 14.06
C SER A 145 -22.20 -6.25 15.34
N ILE A 146 -20.94 -5.79 15.41
CA ILE A 146 -20.43 -5.02 16.52
C ILE A 146 -21.18 -3.71 16.38
N SER A 147 -22.37 -3.67 16.97
CA SER A 147 -23.12 -2.45 17.14
C SER A 147 -22.16 -1.50 17.87
N PRO A 148 -21.90 -0.30 17.34
CA PRO A 148 -20.95 0.62 17.95
C PRO A 148 -21.34 0.81 19.40
N ALA A 149 -20.36 0.73 20.31
CA ALA A 149 -20.62 0.86 21.74
C ALA A 149 -21.40 2.15 22.02
N PRO A 150 -22.30 2.19 23.01
CA PRO A 150 -23.03 3.40 23.36
C PRO A 150 -22.09 4.60 23.55
N VAL A 151 -22.51 5.80 23.15
CA VAL A 151 -21.67 7.02 23.18
C VAL A 151 -21.07 7.29 24.56
N ILE A 152 -21.81 7.02 25.64
CA ILE A 152 -21.33 7.13 27.01
C ILE A 152 -20.16 6.17 27.27
N MET A 153 -20.26 4.92 26.80
CA MET A 153 -19.20 3.92 26.95
C MET A 153 -17.97 4.31 26.14
N GLN A 154 -18.15 4.80 24.91
CA GLN A 154 -17.05 5.33 24.11
C GLN A 154 -16.37 6.51 24.82
N PHE A 155 -17.14 7.44 25.40
CA PHE A 155 -16.62 8.58 26.15
C PHE A 155 -15.78 8.13 27.35
N PHE A 156 -16.29 7.25 28.19
CA PHE A 156 -15.53 6.74 29.34
C PHE A 156 -14.28 5.93 28.93
N LEU A 157 -14.36 5.15 27.85
CA LEU A 157 -13.21 4.42 27.31
C LEU A 157 -12.14 5.37 26.75
N LEU A 158 -12.55 6.39 25.99
CA LEU A 158 -11.64 7.39 25.46
C LEU A 158 -11.02 8.24 26.58
N TYR A 159 -11.82 8.64 27.57
CA TYR A 159 -11.33 9.37 28.75
C TYR A 159 -10.31 8.55 29.54
N LYS A 160 -10.62 7.27 29.82
CA LYS A 160 -9.68 6.36 30.49
C LYS A 160 -8.39 6.17 29.68
N ARG A 161 -8.50 5.99 28.36
CA ARG A 161 -7.34 5.84 27.47
C ARG A 161 -6.48 7.10 27.44
N ASN A 162 -7.11 8.26 27.36
CA ASN A 162 -6.43 9.56 27.42
C ASN A 162 -5.74 9.75 28.77
N LEU A 163 -6.41 9.45 29.88
CA LEU A 163 -5.86 9.57 31.23
C LEU A 163 -4.68 8.61 31.46
N LEU A 164 -4.75 7.38 30.94
CA LEU A 164 -3.62 6.45 30.96
C LEU A 164 -2.45 6.93 30.10
N GLN A 165 -2.72 7.49 28.92
CA GLN A 165 -1.69 8.04 28.04
C GLN A 165 -0.98 9.25 28.67
N THR A 166 -1.75 10.15 29.29
CA THR A 166 -1.23 11.29 30.06
C THR A 166 -0.44 10.85 31.28
N ARG A 167 -0.91 9.83 32.02
CA ARG A 167 -0.16 9.27 33.16
C ARG A 167 1.13 8.57 32.75
N ARG A 168 1.19 7.97 31.55
CA ARG A 168 2.38 7.26 31.05
C ARG A 168 3.42 8.21 30.46
N ASN A 169 2.99 9.36 29.93
CA ASN A 169 3.85 10.45 29.48
C ASN A 169 3.99 11.52 30.57
N TRP A 170 4.80 11.24 31.59
CA TRP A 170 5.09 12.17 32.69
C TRP A 170 5.62 13.53 32.19
N VAL A 171 6.36 13.55 31.07
CA VAL A 171 6.93 14.75 30.44
C VAL A 171 5.84 15.70 29.89
N SER A 172 4.79 15.15 29.24
CA SER A 172 3.66 15.96 28.78
C SER A 172 2.81 16.46 29.95
N PHE A 173 2.70 15.66 31.01
CA PHE A 173 1.98 16.05 32.23
C PHE A 173 2.70 17.15 33.01
N SER A 174 4.04 17.06 33.12
CA SER A 174 4.83 18.12 33.74
C SER A 174 4.79 19.40 32.94
N ALA A 175 4.84 19.36 31.60
CA ALA A 175 4.77 20.56 30.76
C ALA A 175 3.47 21.35 30.96
N ILE A 176 2.32 20.67 31.05
CA ILE A 176 1.01 21.30 31.35
C ILE A 176 1.02 21.98 32.73
N TYR A 177 1.66 21.37 33.73
CA TYR A 177 1.81 21.95 35.06
C TYR A 177 2.89 23.04 35.15
N THR A 178 3.82 23.11 34.19
CA THR A 178 4.92 24.09 34.21
C THR A 178 4.52 25.41 33.55
N GLU A 179 3.59 25.40 32.59
CA GLU A 179 3.05 26.63 31.96
C GLU A 179 2.07 27.41 32.86
N GLU A 180 1.61 26.84 33.98
CA GLU A 180 0.65 27.48 34.90
C GLU A 180 1.31 28.30 36.03
N TRP A 181 2.65 28.35 36.11
CA TRP A 181 3.39 29.10 37.16
C TRP A 181 4.11 30.37 36.69
N GLU A 182 3.97 30.79 35.43
CA GLU A 182 4.54 32.06 34.93
C GLU A 182 3.49 33.17 34.76
N GLN A 183 2.40 33.14 35.54
CA GLN A 183 1.50 34.29 35.68
C GLN A 183 1.49 34.87 37.10
N THR A 184 1.93 36.14 37.14
CA THR A 184 1.74 37.23 38.14
C THR A 184 2.93 37.54 39.08
N PRO A 185 3.14 38.81 39.48
CA PRO A 185 3.06 40.08 38.73
C PRO A 185 4.35 40.91 38.84
N ILE A 186 4.57 41.81 37.88
CA ILE A 186 5.59 42.86 37.96
C ILE A 186 5.22 43.81 39.11
N LYS A 187 6.03 43.81 40.18
CA LYS A 187 5.97 44.85 41.22
C LYS A 187 6.62 46.13 40.67
N PHE A 188 5.87 47.22 40.65
CA PHE A 188 6.42 48.58 40.70
C PHE A 188 6.88 48.90 42.12
#